data_AF-A0AAD1W2I0-F1
#
_entry.id   AF-A0AAD1W2I0-F1
#
_cell.length_a   1.000
_cell.length_b   1.000
_cell.length_c   1.000
_cell.angle_alpha   90.00
_cell.angle_beta   90.00
_cell.angle_gamma   90.00
#
_symmetry.space_group_name_H-M   'P 1'
#
loop_
_entity.id
_entity.type
_entity.pdbx_description
1 polymer ?
#
loop_
_entity_poly.entity_id
_entity_poly.type
_entity_poly.pdbx_seq_one_letter_code
_entity_poly.pdbx_strand_id
1 'polypeptide(L)'
;MQDQISSLSSEIRQVNSRVDRVLALERNQNCSDSKLLYIMRNTEDLDNRGRRNNIRIRGLPEPQGSPEDLHQTLQSLFNKILQRPAETHILLDRAHRALRPKHISPDSPRDVICRVHYYSEKEAIMRQARDTEDIMYNNSKILLLPDLAWLTLRGRRTLRPLTQALQQANIKYRWGYPFSLTATHQGAQATLTSAMETEAFTQRLGIPNIDIQDWYDITEPEQIPPHPQRMKGQAADTRRRTTWKTPPASPFMRPKRPQGTPRKII
;
A
#
# COMPACT_ATOMS: atom_id res chain seq x y z
N MET A 1 -30.27 20.54 -60.62
CA MET A 1 -29.66 21.47 -59.65
C MET A 1 -30.38 21.45 -58.31
N GLN A 2 -31.70 21.67 -58.24
CA GLN A 2 -32.46 21.63 -56.98
C GLN A 2 -32.27 20.33 -56.15
N ASP A 3 -32.31 19.16 -56.79
CA ASP A 3 -32.21 17.88 -56.07
C ASP A 3 -30.82 17.61 -55.47
N GLN A 4 -29.77 18.09 -56.13
CA GLN A 4 -28.41 18.02 -55.60
C GLN A 4 -28.23 18.95 -54.40
N ILE A 5 -28.82 20.14 -54.45
CA ILE A 5 -28.80 21.10 -53.33
C ILE A 5 -29.59 20.54 -52.13
N SER A 6 -30.74 19.90 -52.36
CA SER A 6 -31.55 19.31 -51.29
C SER A 6 -30.85 18.10 -50.64
N SER A 7 -30.20 17.26 -51.46
CA SER A 7 -29.37 16.14 -51.01
C SER A 7 -28.20 16.61 -50.15
N LEU A 8 -27.40 17.57 -50.62
CA LEU A 8 -26.30 18.16 -49.84
C LEU A 8 -26.78 18.81 -48.54
N SER A 9 -27.92 19.50 -48.57
CA SER A 9 -28.52 20.11 -47.37
C SER A 9 -28.98 19.07 -46.34
N SER A 10 -29.39 17.88 -46.80
CA SER A 10 -29.71 16.74 -45.93
C SER A 10 -28.44 16.17 -45.28
N GLU A 11 -27.39 15.96 -46.07
CA GLU A 11 -26.10 15.46 -45.58
C GLU A 11 -25.46 16.40 -44.57
N ILE A 12 -25.47 17.72 -44.81
CA ILE A 12 -24.96 18.72 -43.86
C ILE A 12 -25.73 18.65 -42.54
N ARG A 13 -27.06 18.52 -42.57
CA ARG A 13 -27.86 18.35 -41.34
C ARG A 13 -27.50 17.06 -40.60
N GLN A 14 -27.27 15.97 -41.32
CA GLN A 14 -26.86 14.70 -40.72
C GLN A 14 -25.45 14.79 -40.12
N VAL A 15 -24.51 15.44 -40.80
CA VAL A 15 -23.16 15.67 -40.30
C VAL A 15 -23.19 16.54 -39.05
N ASN A 16 -23.93 17.65 -39.05
CA ASN A 16 -24.06 18.52 -37.87
C ASN A 16 -24.63 17.76 -36.67
N SER A 17 -25.68 16.94 -36.87
CA SER A 17 -26.24 16.10 -35.81
C SER A 17 -25.22 15.08 -35.26
N ARG A 18 -24.38 14.50 -36.13
CA ARG A 18 -23.30 13.60 -35.70
C ARG A 18 -22.21 14.35 -34.93
N VAL A 19 -21.84 15.55 -35.36
CA VAL A 19 -20.88 16.42 -34.66
C VAL A 19 -21.40 16.77 -33.27
N ASP A 20 -22.66 17.20 -33.15
CA ASP A 20 -23.29 17.50 -31.86
C ASP A 20 -23.27 16.29 -30.92
N ARG A 21 -23.53 15.10 -31.47
CA ARG A 21 -23.45 13.84 -30.70
C ARG A 21 -22.03 13.54 -30.23
N VAL A 22 -21.01 13.74 -31.08
CA VAL A 22 -19.60 13.54 -30.70
C VAL A 22 -19.21 14.51 -29.60
N LEU A 23 -19.54 15.80 -29.73
CA LEU A 23 -19.26 16.82 -28.70
C LEU A 23 -19.96 16.49 -27.37
N ALA A 24 -21.19 15.97 -27.41
CA ALA A 24 -21.89 15.52 -26.21
C ALA A 24 -21.20 14.31 -25.55
N LEU A 25 -20.71 13.36 -26.36
CA LEU A 25 -19.95 12.21 -25.87
C LEU A 25 -18.62 12.63 -25.24
N GLU A 26 -17.87 13.56 -25.86
CA GLU A 26 -16.62 14.09 -25.32
C GLU A 26 -16.84 14.79 -23.97
N ARG A 27 -17.89 15.60 -23.84
CA ARG A 27 -18.24 16.22 -22.55
C ARG A 27 -18.57 15.18 -21.48
N ASN A 28 -19.32 14.13 -21.84
CA ASN A 28 -19.67 13.06 -20.92
C ASN A 28 -18.44 12.23 -20.52
N GLN A 29 -17.51 12.01 -21.44
CA GLN A 29 -16.25 11.33 -21.18
C GLN A 29 -15.39 12.15 -20.21
N ASN A 30 -15.16 13.44 -20.50
CA ASN A 30 -14.40 14.33 -19.61
C ASN A 30 -15.00 14.42 -18.19
N CYS A 31 -16.34 14.43 -18.09
CA CYS A 31 -17.05 14.38 -16.82
C CYS A 31 -16.83 13.05 -16.08
N SER A 32 -16.84 11.93 -16.81
CA SER A 32 -16.62 10.60 -16.24
C SER A 32 -15.18 10.43 -15.77
N ASP A 33 -14.21 10.88 -16.58
CA ASP A 33 -12.79 10.87 -16.24
C ASP A 33 -12.55 11.68 -14.97
N SER A 34 -13.09 12.91 -14.90
CA SER A 34 -12.99 13.76 -13.71
C SER A 34 -13.53 13.07 -12.43
N LYS A 35 -14.65 12.34 -12.54
CA LYS A 35 -15.21 11.58 -11.41
C LYS A 35 -14.33 10.40 -11.01
N LEU A 36 -13.79 9.68 -12.00
CA LEU A 36 -12.90 8.55 -11.76
C LEU A 36 -11.62 9.01 -11.05
N LEU A 37 -11.04 10.13 -11.47
CA LEU A 37 -9.90 10.76 -10.81
C LEU A 37 -10.20 11.15 -9.36
N TYR A 38 -11.36 11.75 -9.12
CA TYR A 38 -11.81 12.08 -7.77
C TYR A 38 -11.92 10.84 -6.87
N ILE A 39 -12.53 9.76 -7.38
CA ILE A 39 -12.68 8.50 -6.64
C ILE A 39 -11.31 7.88 -6.36
N MET A 40 -10.43 7.79 -7.35
CA MET A 40 -9.08 7.22 -7.18
C MET A 40 -8.29 7.97 -6.09
N ARG A 41 -8.28 9.30 -6.14
CA ARG A 41 -7.63 10.14 -5.12
C ARG A 41 -8.23 9.90 -3.74
N ASN A 42 -9.54 9.80 -3.63
CA ASN A 42 -10.21 9.53 -2.35
C ASN A 42 -9.94 8.10 -1.83
N THR A 43 -9.86 7.11 -2.71
CA THR A 43 -9.50 5.73 -2.32
C THR A 43 -8.06 5.66 -1.82
N GLU A 44 -7.12 6.32 -2.49
CA GLU A 44 -5.74 6.40 -2.03
C GLU A 44 -5.63 7.16 -0.68
N ASP A 45 -6.36 8.26 -0.53
CA ASP A 45 -6.48 9.03 0.71
C ASP A 45 -6.91 8.11 1.87
N LEU A 46 -8.00 7.37 1.69
CA LEU A 46 -8.55 6.45 2.68
C LEU A 46 -7.59 5.30 3.02
N ASP A 47 -6.92 4.69 2.02
CA ASP A 47 -5.95 3.63 2.26
C ASP A 47 -4.78 4.14 3.11
N ASN A 48 -4.24 5.32 2.79
CA ASN A 48 -3.16 5.93 3.58
C ASN A 48 -3.60 6.32 5.00
N ARG A 49 -4.82 6.82 5.20
CA ARG A 49 -5.36 7.09 6.56
C ARG A 49 -5.47 5.79 7.36
N GLY A 50 -5.92 4.71 6.73
CA GLY A 50 -6.01 3.39 7.34
C GLY A 50 -4.65 2.80 7.75
N ARG A 51 -3.57 3.20 7.07
CA ARG A 51 -2.19 2.76 7.32
C ARG A 51 -1.37 3.71 8.20
N ARG A 52 -1.88 4.87 8.59
CA ARG A 52 -1.10 5.92 9.27
C ARG A 52 -0.43 5.47 10.58
N ASN A 53 -1.08 4.56 11.30
CA ASN A 53 -0.58 3.96 12.55
C ASN A 53 0.27 2.69 12.32
N ASN A 54 0.42 2.26 11.08
CA ASN A 54 1.24 1.10 10.76
C ASN A 54 2.72 1.51 10.66
N ILE A 55 3.59 0.59 11.07
CA ILE A 55 5.03 0.62 10.86
C ILE A 55 5.40 -0.62 10.05
N ARG A 56 6.22 -0.43 9.02
CA ARG A 56 6.82 -1.51 8.24
C ARG A 56 8.28 -1.66 8.65
N ILE A 57 8.68 -2.87 9.01
CA ILE A 57 10.01 -3.18 9.53
C ILE A 57 10.68 -4.13 8.55
N ARG A 58 11.84 -3.72 8.04
CA ARG A 58 12.66 -4.49 7.10
C ARG A 58 13.92 -4.97 7.80
N GLY A 59 14.37 -6.19 7.44
CA GLY A 59 15.61 -6.76 7.96
C GLY A 59 15.48 -7.54 9.28
N LEU A 60 14.26 -7.66 9.83
CA LEU A 60 14.04 -8.44 11.05
C LEU A 60 14.19 -9.95 10.74
N PRO A 61 15.18 -10.66 11.34
CA PRO A 61 15.44 -12.08 11.08
C PRO A 61 14.20 -12.96 11.22
N GLU A 62 14.14 -14.05 10.45
CA GLU A 62 13.08 -15.06 10.58
C GLU A 62 13.32 -15.94 11.82
N PRO A 63 12.25 -16.41 12.50
CA PRO A 63 12.39 -17.25 13.68
C PRO A 63 12.97 -18.62 13.29
N GLN A 64 14.02 -19.08 13.99
CA GLN A 64 14.72 -20.34 13.72
C GLN A 64 14.05 -21.53 14.42
N GLY A 65 12.78 -21.80 14.12
CA GLY A 65 12.09 -23.04 14.52
C GLY A 65 11.33 -23.02 15.84
N SER A 66 11.51 -22.01 16.70
CA SER A 66 10.56 -21.72 17.79
C SER A 66 9.50 -20.71 17.32
N PRO A 67 8.25 -20.79 17.78
CA PRO A 67 7.28 -19.71 17.60
C PRO A 67 7.71 -18.54 18.48
N GLU A 68 8.68 -17.75 18.01
CA GLU A 68 9.01 -16.47 18.64
C GLU A 68 7.78 -15.57 18.56
N ASP A 69 7.34 -15.07 19.71
CA ASP A 69 6.21 -14.14 19.76
C ASP A 69 6.65 -12.82 19.15
N LEU A 70 6.24 -12.61 17.89
CA LEU A 70 6.52 -11.41 17.12
C LEU A 70 6.09 -10.15 17.90
N HIS A 71 5.01 -10.21 18.68
CA HIS A 71 4.60 -9.08 19.50
C HIS A 71 5.66 -8.72 20.54
N GLN A 72 6.19 -9.71 21.26
CA GLN A 72 7.19 -9.51 22.30
C GLN A 72 8.54 -9.02 21.74
N THR A 73 8.95 -9.57 20.58
CA THR A 73 10.13 -9.09 19.84
C THR A 73 9.99 -7.61 19.45
N LEU A 74 8.82 -7.23 18.92
CA LEU A 74 8.56 -5.85 18.51
C LEU A 74 8.50 -4.89 19.69
N GLN A 75 7.89 -5.29 20.81
CA GLN A 75 7.89 -4.49 22.04
C GLN A 75 9.32 -4.22 22.52
N SER A 76 10.13 -5.27 22.60
CA SER A 76 11.54 -5.15 23.01
C SER A 76 12.33 -4.23 22.06
N LEU A 77 12.13 -4.39 20.76
CA LEU A 77 12.76 -3.55 19.73
C LEU A 77 12.35 -2.08 19.85
N PHE A 78 11.05 -1.80 19.98
CA PHE A 78 10.55 -0.43 20.09
C PHE A 78 10.98 0.24 21.39
N ASN A 79 11.00 -0.48 22.51
CA ASN A 79 11.53 0.04 23.76
C ASN A 79 13.02 0.33 23.69
N LYS A 80 13.80 -0.52 23.03
CA LYS A 80 15.22 -0.25 22.76
C LYS A 80 15.40 1.04 21.97
N ILE A 81 14.61 1.25 20.91
CA ILE A 81 14.64 2.48 20.11
C ILE A 81 14.28 3.68 20.99
N LEU A 82 13.21 3.58 21.78
CA LEU A 82 12.74 4.65 22.67
C LEU A 82 13.59 4.85 23.93
N GLN A 83 14.66 4.06 24.12
CA GLN A 83 15.52 4.08 25.32
C GLN A 83 14.73 3.86 26.62
N ARG A 84 13.76 2.94 26.57
CA ARG A 84 12.91 2.53 27.71
C ARG A 84 13.28 1.11 28.18
N PRO A 85 12.91 0.72 29.41
CA PRO A 85 13.00 -0.67 29.83
C PRO A 85 12.28 -1.61 28.85
N ALA A 86 12.88 -2.75 28.52
CA ALA A 86 12.37 -3.67 27.50
C ALA A 86 10.95 -4.18 27.78
N GLU A 87 10.59 -4.27 29.07
CA GLU A 87 9.28 -4.74 29.56
C GLU A 87 8.18 -3.67 29.52
N THR A 88 8.52 -2.43 29.11
CA THR A 88 7.52 -1.37 29.02
C THR A 88 6.45 -1.75 28.00
N HIS A 89 5.20 -1.82 28.44
CA HIS A 89 4.14 -2.31 27.57
C HIS A 89 3.84 -1.32 26.43
N ILE A 90 3.94 -1.79 25.19
CA ILE A 90 3.53 -1.07 23.98
C ILE A 90 2.34 -1.81 23.37
N LEU A 91 1.21 -1.11 23.23
CA LEU A 91 -0.02 -1.68 22.69
C LEU A 91 0.06 -1.80 21.16
N LEU A 92 0.04 -3.04 20.66
CA LEU A 92 0.01 -3.36 19.24
C LEU A 92 -1.32 -4.03 18.89
N ASP A 93 -2.08 -3.44 17.96
CA ASP A 93 -3.36 -3.99 17.50
C ASP A 93 -3.15 -5.26 16.66
N ARG A 94 -2.07 -5.27 15.87
CA ARG A 94 -1.70 -6.37 14.96
C ARG A 94 -0.21 -6.35 14.70
N ALA A 95 0.40 -7.52 14.56
CA ALA A 95 1.73 -7.69 14.01
C ALA A 95 1.77 -8.97 13.16
N HIS A 96 2.28 -8.88 11.94
CA HIS A 96 2.41 -10.04 11.06
C HIS A 96 3.56 -9.85 10.06
N ARG A 97 4.09 -10.96 9.54
CA ARG A 97 5.03 -10.93 8.42
C ARG A 97 4.27 -10.75 7.11
N ALA A 98 4.70 -9.79 6.31
CA ALA A 98 4.18 -9.57 4.96
C ALA A 98 4.58 -10.72 4.04
N LEU A 99 3.76 -10.93 2.99
CA LEU A 99 4.12 -11.86 1.93
C LEU A 99 5.38 -11.37 1.20
N ARG A 100 6.25 -12.32 0.85
CA ARG A 100 7.47 -12.04 0.08
C ARG A 100 7.10 -11.70 -1.37
N PRO A 101 7.52 -10.54 -1.90
CA PRO A 101 7.43 -10.26 -3.33
C PRO A 101 8.27 -11.25 -4.14
N LYS A 102 7.79 -11.69 -5.30
CA LYS A 102 8.47 -12.68 -6.15
C LYS A 102 9.89 -12.29 -6.58
N HIS A 103 10.20 -10.99 -6.65
CA HIS A 103 11.49 -10.48 -7.10
C HIS A 103 12.56 -10.43 -5.99
N ILE A 104 12.19 -10.69 -4.73
CA ILE A 104 13.13 -10.68 -3.61
C ILE A 104 13.64 -12.11 -3.37
N SER A 105 14.95 -12.25 -3.18
CA SER A 105 15.61 -13.53 -2.86
C SER A 105 14.85 -14.27 -1.75
N PRO A 106 14.68 -15.60 -1.84
CA PRO A 106 14.03 -16.40 -0.80
C PRO A 106 14.73 -16.30 0.56
N ASP A 107 16.03 -15.99 0.57
CA ASP A 107 16.85 -15.95 1.79
C ASP A 107 16.75 -14.62 2.55
N SER A 108 16.24 -13.56 1.91
CA SER A 108 16.02 -12.28 2.61
C SER A 108 14.99 -12.47 3.73
N PRO A 109 15.07 -11.80 4.89
CA PRO A 109 13.97 -11.83 5.84
C PRO A 109 12.71 -11.18 5.25
N ARG A 110 11.52 -11.71 5.57
CA ARG A 110 10.24 -11.05 5.24
C ARG A 110 10.05 -9.79 6.08
N ASP A 111 9.58 -8.72 5.43
CA ASP A 111 9.16 -7.50 6.10
C ASP A 111 8.04 -7.79 7.12
N VAL A 112 8.05 -7.10 8.24
CA VAL A 112 6.98 -7.13 9.25
C VAL A 112 6.13 -5.89 9.11
N ILE A 113 4.81 -6.04 9.22
CA ILE A 113 3.87 -4.92 9.34
C ILE A 113 3.19 -5.03 10.70
N CYS A 114 3.28 -3.98 11.49
CA CYS A 114 2.58 -3.87 12.75
C CYS A 114 1.78 -2.57 12.82
N ARG A 115 0.69 -2.59 13.58
CA ARG A 115 -0.11 -1.39 13.88
C ARG A 115 0.04 -1.09 15.36
N VAL A 116 0.58 0.09 15.65
CA VAL A 116 0.65 0.61 17.01
C VAL A 116 -0.70 1.24 17.35
N HIS A 117 -1.23 0.94 18.53
CA HIS A 117 -2.55 1.41 18.93
C HIS A 117 -2.61 2.94 19.01
N TYR A 118 -1.66 3.55 19.73
CA TYR A 118 -1.58 4.99 19.89
C TYR A 118 -0.69 5.66 18.83
N TYR A 119 -1.25 6.66 18.14
CA TYR A 119 -0.53 7.41 17.11
C TYR A 119 0.69 8.17 17.66
N SER A 120 0.58 8.72 18.88
CA SER A 120 1.68 9.44 19.55
C SER A 120 2.89 8.54 19.77
N GLU A 121 2.66 7.30 20.21
CA GLU A 121 3.70 6.29 20.43
C GLU A 121 4.36 5.87 19.11
N LYS A 122 3.55 5.62 18.08
CA LYS A 122 4.05 5.36 16.72
C LYS A 122 4.97 6.48 16.21
N GLU A 123 4.57 7.74 16.38
CA GLU A 123 5.37 8.88 15.91
C GLU A 123 6.64 9.06 16.74
N ALA A 124 6.60 8.79 18.05
CA ALA A 124 7.80 8.79 18.89
C ALA A 124 8.81 7.74 18.42
N ILE A 125 8.36 6.51 18.18
CA ILE A 125 9.19 5.41 17.65
C ILE A 125 9.80 5.83 16.30
N MET A 126 8.98 6.31 15.36
CA MET A 126 9.44 6.70 14.02
C MET A 126 10.35 7.92 14.01
N ARG A 127 10.22 8.85 14.98
CA ARG A 127 11.12 9.99 15.12
C ARG A 127 12.48 9.52 15.64
N GLN A 128 12.48 8.79 16.75
CA GLN A 128 13.71 8.28 17.35
C GLN A 128 14.47 7.33 16.39
N ALA A 129 13.74 6.54 15.61
CA ALA A 129 14.33 5.67 14.59
C ALA A 129 14.97 6.43 13.41
N ARG A 130 14.56 7.67 13.13
CA ARG A 130 15.20 8.53 12.12
C ARG A 130 16.46 9.20 12.65
N ASP A 131 16.46 9.52 13.93
CA ASP A 131 17.61 10.15 14.60
C ASP A 131 18.69 9.10 14.96
N THR A 132 18.33 7.83 14.99
CA THR A 132 19.26 6.71 15.21
C THR A 132 19.81 6.23 13.87
N GLU A 133 21.11 6.32 13.65
CA GLU A 133 21.74 5.94 12.37
C GLU A 133 21.58 4.45 12.06
N ASP A 134 21.90 3.57 13.02
CA ASP A 134 21.89 2.11 12.84
C ASP A 134 21.12 1.41 13.96
N ILE A 135 19.94 0.86 13.61
CA ILE A 135 19.13 0.04 14.51
C ILE A 135 19.53 -1.42 14.30
N MET A 136 20.20 -2.02 15.29
CA MET A 136 20.67 -3.40 15.23
C MET A 136 19.84 -4.35 16.13
N TYR A 137 19.47 -5.50 15.58
CA TYR A 137 18.81 -6.61 16.29
C TYR A 137 19.41 -7.94 15.84
N ASN A 138 19.89 -8.76 16.78
CA ASN A 138 20.54 -10.05 16.49
C ASN A 138 21.57 -9.94 15.35
N ASN A 139 22.47 -8.95 15.43
CA ASN A 139 23.49 -8.63 14.43
C ASN A 139 22.97 -8.29 13.02
N SER A 140 21.66 -8.04 12.88
CA SER A 140 21.03 -7.64 11.62
C SER A 140 20.59 -6.18 11.70
N LYS A 141 20.86 -5.43 10.63
CA LYS A 141 20.41 -4.05 10.48
C LYS A 141 18.91 -4.01 10.20
N ILE A 142 18.19 -3.26 11.00
CA ILE A 142 16.75 -3.05 10.88
C ILE A 142 16.47 -1.66 10.32
N LEU A 143 15.47 -1.58 9.44
CA LEU A 143 14.94 -0.32 8.93
C LEU A 143 13.45 -0.20 9.25
N LEU A 144 13.07 0.89 9.93
CA LEU A 144 11.67 1.25 10.18
C LEU A 144 11.19 2.22 9.11
N LEU A 145 10.08 1.89 8.45
CA LEU A 145 9.48 2.65 7.37
C LEU A 145 7.99 2.91 7.65
N PRO A 146 7.44 4.04 7.18
CA PRO A 146 5.99 4.19 7.13
C PRO A 146 5.39 3.16 6.17
N ASP A 147 4.28 2.54 6.55
CA ASP A 147 3.47 1.74 5.63
C ASP A 147 2.57 2.68 4.81
N LEU A 148 2.82 2.73 3.51
CA LEU A 148 2.16 3.64 2.57
C LEU A 148 1.40 2.84 1.53
N ALA A 149 0.34 3.43 0.97
CA ALA A 149 -0.39 2.85 -0.14
C ALA A 149 0.54 2.62 -1.35
N TRP A 150 0.18 1.64 -2.19
CA TRP A 150 0.99 1.27 -3.35
C TRP A 150 1.18 2.43 -4.33
N LEU A 151 0.10 3.18 -4.63
CA LEU A 151 0.15 4.35 -5.52
C LEU A 151 1.11 5.42 -5.00
N THR A 152 1.02 5.73 -3.71
CA THR A 152 1.92 6.67 -3.04
C THR A 152 3.37 6.20 -3.11
N LEU A 153 3.64 4.91 -2.87
CA LEU A 153 4.99 4.35 -3.02
C LEU A 153 5.48 4.41 -4.47
N ARG A 154 4.61 4.16 -5.45
CA ARG A 154 4.94 4.28 -6.88
C ARG A 154 5.33 5.72 -7.21
N GLY A 155 4.50 6.71 -6.83
CA GLY A 155 4.82 8.13 -7.03
C GLY A 155 6.10 8.56 -6.33
N ARG A 156 6.37 8.12 -5.09
CA ARG A 156 7.65 8.45 -4.43
C ARG A 156 8.86 7.86 -5.15
N ARG A 157 8.70 6.71 -5.81
CA ARG A 157 9.78 6.08 -6.60
C ARG A 157 10.05 6.83 -7.90
N THR A 158 9.01 7.30 -8.59
CA THR A 158 9.16 8.10 -9.81
C THR A 158 9.86 9.42 -9.50
N LEU A 159 9.56 10.04 -8.36
CA LEU A 159 10.24 11.26 -7.88
C LEU A 159 11.60 11.05 -7.23
N ARG A 160 12.15 9.83 -7.26
CA ARG A 160 13.46 9.55 -6.65
C ARG A 160 14.58 10.43 -7.25
N PRO A 161 14.72 10.59 -8.59
CA PRO A 161 15.76 11.45 -9.17
C PRO A 161 15.67 12.90 -8.66
N LEU A 162 14.44 13.44 -8.59
CA LEU A 162 14.18 14.77 -8.07
C LEU A 162 14.56 14.89 -6.58
N THR A 163 14.14 13.95 -5.74
CA THR A 163 14.50 13.98 -4.32
C THR A 163 16.00 13.81 -4.08
N GLN A 164 16.71 13.06 -4.93
CA GLN A 164 18.17 12.92 -4.85
C GLN A 164 18.86 14.25 -5.19
N ALA A 165 18.41 14.95 -6.22
CA ALA A 165 18.95 16.27 -6.56
C ALA A 165 18.69 17.29 -5.44
N LEU A 166 17.51 17.28 -4.83
CA LEU A 166 17.21 18.12 -3.66
C LEU A 166 18.17 17.81 -2.49
N GLN A 167 18.44 16.53 -2.21
CA GLN A 167 19.39 16.13 -1.17
C GLN A 167 20.82 16.57 -1.49
N GLN A 168 21.27 16.41 -2.74
CA GLN A 168 22.60 16.84 -3.20
C GLN A 168 22.78 18.36 -3.09
N ALA A 169 21.72 19.11 -3.38
CA ALA A 169 21.69 20.56 -3.19
C ALA A 169 21.47 21.00 -1.72
N ASN A 170 21.40 20.05 -0.78
CA ASN A 170 21.10 20.29 0.64
C ASN A 170 19.78 21.04 0.89
N ILE A 171 18.79 20.83 0.01
CA ILE A 171 17.46 21.43 0.08
C ILE A 171 16.54 20.50 0.86
N LYS A 172 15.98 21.02 1.95
CA LYS A 172 14.98 20.29 2.75
C LYS A 172 13.67 20.21 1.99
N TYR A 173 13.08 19.01 1.98
CA TYR A 173 11.77 18.77 1.40
C TYR A 173 10.89 17.97 2.35
N ARG A 174 9.58 18.02 2.10
CA ARG A 174 8.56 17.24 2.81
C ARG A 174 7.54 16.69 1.82
N TRP A 175 7.02 15.52 2.15
CA TRP A 175 5.88 14.94 1.46
C TRP A 175 4.60 15.53 2.02
N GLY A 176 3.79 16.13 1.15
CA GLY A 176 2.43 16.56 1.44
C GLY A 176 1.40 15.49 1.07
N TYR A 177 0.19 15.70 1.56
CA TYR A 177 -0.95 14.81 1.38
C TYR A 177 -2.00 15.47 0.47
N PRO A 178 -2.67 14.73 -0.46
CA PRO A 178 -2.60 13.28 -0.68
C PRO A 178 -1.28 12.79 -1.29
N PHE A 179 -0.72 13.52 -2.27
CA PHE A 179 0.61 13.28 -2.82
C PHE A 179 1.16 14.58 -3.41
N SER A 180 2.06 15.25 -2.68
CA SER A 180 2.79 16.41 -3.19
C SER A 180 4.19 16.47 -2.60
N LEU A 181 5.11 17.15 -3.27
CA LEU A 181 6.47 17.37 -2.80
C LEU A 181 6.67 18.87 -2.57
N THR A 182 6.85 19.27 -1.32
CA THR A 182 7.14 20.66 -0.96
C THR A 182 8.61 20.79 -0.58
N ALA A 183 9.32 21.73 -1.19
CA ALA A 183 10.70 22.05 -0.84
C ALA A 183 10.86 23.54 -0.52
N THR A 184 11.87 23.87 0.27
CA THR A 184 12.14 25.24 0.67
C THR A 184 13.64 25.53 0.56
N HIS A 185 13.99 26.53 -0.24
CA HIS A 185 15.36 26.97 -0.46
C HIS A 185 15.44 28.49 -0.44
N GLN A 186 16.32 29.06 0.39
CA GLN A 186 16.55 30.52 0.49
C GLN A 186 15.28 31.37 0.67
N GLY A 187 14.31 30.90 1.46
CA GLY A 187 13.03 31.57 1.68
C GLY A 187 11.99 31.37 0.57
N ALA A 188 12.36 30.79 -0.57
CA ALA A 188 11.43 30.36 -1.61
C ALA A 188 10.90 28.96 -1.29
N GLN A 189 9.57 28.86 -1.15
CA GLN A 189 8.88 27.58 -1.08
C GLN A 189 8.27 27.26 -2.45
N ALA A 190 8.40 26.01 -2.87
CA ALA A 190 7.73 25.46 -4.03
C ALA A 190 7.02 24.16 -3.64
N THR A 191 5.85 23.91 -4.23
CA THR A 191 5.09 22.67 -4.07
C THR A 191 4.85 22.09 -5.44
N LEU A 192 5.09 20.79 -5.57
CA LEU A 192 4.95 20.06 -6.80
C LEU A 192 3.82 19.04 -6.66
N THR A 193 2.79 19.18 -7.49
CA THR A 193 1.59 18.33 -7.45
C THR A 193 1.39 17.54 -8.73
N SER A 194 1.83 18.07 -9.88
CA SER A 194 1.76 17.41 -11.19
C SER A 194 3.11 17.45 -11.90
N ALA A 195 3.31 16.52 -12.83
CA ALA A 195 4.51 16.45 -13.67
C ALA A 195 4.74 17.73 -14.48
N MET A 196 3.67 18.40 -14.93
CA MET A 196 3.76 19.64 -15.71
C MET A 196 4.41 20.80 -14.93
N GLU A 197 4.33 20.77 -13.59
CA GLU A 197 4.87 21.81 -12.72
C GLU A 197 6.37 21.62 -12.42
N THR A 198 6.99 20.52 -12.89
CA THR A 198 8.37 20.14 -12.54
C THR A 198 9.38 21.20 -12.94
N GLU A 199 9.24 21.76 -14.14
CA GLU A 199 10.15 22.80 -14.63
C GLU A 199 10.04 24.07 -13.75
N ALA A 200 8.82 24.54 -13.49
CA ALA A 200 8.61 25.70 -12.62
C ALA A 200 9.13 25.46 -11.19
N PHE A 201 8.98 24.23 -10.68
CA PHE A 201 9.46 23.83 -9.36
C PHE A 201 11.00 23.83 -9.28
N THR A 202 11.68 23.22 -10.27
CA THR A 202 13.14 23.15 -10.32
C THR A 202 13.76 24.54 -10.49
N GLN A 203 13.22 25.36 -11.39
CA GLN A 203 13.64 26.75 -11.58
C GLN A 203 13.50 27.58 -10.30
N ARG A 204 12.37 27.48 -9.60
CA ARG A 204 12.12 28.25 -8.37
C ARG A 204 13.05 27.87 -7.22
N LEU A 205 13.59 26.64 -7.22
CA LEU A 205 14.53 26.16 -6.21
C LEU A 205 16.01 26.30 -6.64
N GLY A 206 16.27 26.66 -7.91
CA GLY A 206 17.62 26.81 -8.44
C GLY A 206 18.35 25.47 -8.65
N ILE A 207 17.60 24.40 -8.94
CA ILE A 207 18.16 23.07 -9.25
C ILE A 207 18.04 22.78 -10.75
N PRO A 208 18.90 21.92 -11.33
CA PRO A 208 18.79 21.55 -12.73
C PRO A 208 17.42 20.95 -13.03
N ASN A 209 16.91 21.19 -14.25
CA ASN A 209 15.68 20.55 -14.69
C ASN A 209 15.91 19.03 -14.77
N ILE A 210 14.99 18.27 -14.19
CA ILE A 210 15.07 16.81 -14.12
C ILE A 210 13.85 16.29 -14.85
N ASP A 211 14.09 15.56 -15.93
CA ASP A 211 13.05 14.82 -16.60
C ASP A 211 12.62 13.64 -15.71
N ILE A 212 11.33 13.62 -15.34
CA ILE A 212 10.75 12.60 -14.49
C ILE A 212 9.96 11.68 -15.42
N GLN A 213 10.65 10.66 -15.92
CA GLN A 213 10.02 9.62 -16.73
C GLN A 213 8.97 8.86 -15.91
N ASP A 214 7.86 8.54 -16.56
CA ASP A 214 6.76 7.76 -16.00
C ASP A 214 6.24 8.32 -14.67
N TRP A 215 6.23 9.65 -14.50
CA TRP A 215 5.48 10.23 -13.39
C TRP A 215 4.04 9.81 -13.55
N TYR A 216 3.64 8.85 -12.73
CA TYR A 216 2.26 8.42 -12.57
C TYR A 216 1.42 9.60 -12.09
N ASP A 217 0.91 10.41 -13.03
CA ASP A 217 -0.15 11.34 -12.73
C ASP A 217 -1.42 10.53 -12.65
N ILE A 218 -2.07 10.53 -11.48
CA ILE A 218 -3.36 9.87 -11.31
C ILE A 218 -4.33 10.44 -12.34
N THR A 219 -4.12 11.68 -12.82
CA THR A 219 -4.93 12.36 -13.85
C THR A 219 -4.84 11.77 -15.25
N GLU A 220 -3.78 11.03 -15.58
CA GLU A 220 -3.65 10.41 -16.89
C GLU A 220 -4.13 8.96 -16.83
N PRO A 221 -5.21 8.61 -17.55
CA PRO A 221 -5.67 7.23 -17.58
C PRO A 221 -4.63 6.39 -18.34
N GLU A 222 -3.73 5.72 -17.60
CA GLU A 222 -3.09 4.51 -18.11
C GLU A 222 -4.22 3.57 -18.59
N GLN A 223 -4.10 3.06 -19.81
CA GLN A 223 -4.96 1.98 -20.28
C GLN A 223 -4.94 0.89 -19.20
N ILE A 224 -6.07 0.69 -18.50
CA ILE A 224 -6.18 -0.37 -17.50
C ILE A 224 -5.83 -1.66 -18.24
N PRO A 225 -4.72 -2.35 -17.88
CA PRO A 225 -4.41 -3.61 -18.51
C PRO A 225 -5.64 -4.50 -18.34
N PRO A 226 -6.12 -5.17 -19.40
CA PRO A 226 -7.36 -5.92 -19.36
C PRO A 226 -7.33 -6.82 -18.13
N HIS A 227 -8.42 -6.77 -17.36
CA HIS A 227 -8.55 -7.60 -16.17
C HIS A 227 -8.17 -9.03 -16.59
N PRO A 228 -7.19 -9.68 -15.94
CA PRO A 228 -6.75 -10.99 -16.36
C PRO A 228 -7.99 -11.87 -16.47
N GLN A 229 -8.28 -12.30 -17.70
CA GLN A 229 -9.41 -13.17 -17.94
C GLN A 229 -9.18 -14.37 -17.05
N ARG A 230 -10.10 -14.60 -16.11
CA ARG A 230 -10.10 -15.82 -15.33
C ARG A 230 -10.19 -16.93 -16.38
N MET A 231 -9.06 -17.58 -16.65
CA MET A 231 -9.08 -18.77 -17.47
C MET A 231 -10.12 -19.67 -16.82
N LYS A 232 -11.16 -20.03 -17.59
CA LYS A 232 -12.00 -21.15 -17.20
C LYS A 232 -10.99 -22.24 -16.92
N GLY A 233 -10.82 -22.60 -15.65
CA GLY A 233 -9.88 -23.63 -15.28
C GLY A 233 -10.18 -24.77 -16.23
N GLN A 234 -9.18 -25.20 -17.00
CA GLN A 234 -9.27 -26.50 -17.62
C GLN A 234 -9.70 -27.40 -16.47
N ALA A 235 -10.87 -28.01 -16.60
CA ALA A 235 -11.38 -28.91 -15.61
C ALA A 235 -10.26 -29.94 -15.45
N ALA A 236 -9.46 -29.79 -14.40
CA ALA A 236 -8.55 -30.82 -14.00
C ALA A 236 -9.45 -32.02 -13.80
N ASP A 237 -9.25 -33.04 -14.61
CA ASP A 237 -9.95 -34.30 -14.48
C ASP A 237 -9.54 -34.91 -13.14
N THR A 238 -10.14 -34.42 -12.07
CA THR A 238 -10.11 -35.03 -10.75
C THR A 238 -11.26 -36.01 -10.66
N ARG A 239 -11.37 -36.92 -11.62
CA ARG A 239 -11.90 -38.27 -11.35
C ARG A 239 -10.80 -39.12 -10.73
N ARG A 240 -10.32 -38.72 -9.55
CA ARG A 240 -10.00 -39.70 -8.52
C ARG A 240 -11.05 -39.56 -7.43
N ARG A 241 -12.06 -40.41 -7.54
CA ARG A 241 -13.01 -40.72 -6.48
C ARG A 241 -12.21 -41.33 -5.33
N THR A 242 -11.60 -40.52 -4.47
CA THR A 242 -11.22 -40.96 -3.13
C THR A 242 -12.52 -41.07 -2.36
N THR A 243 -13.06 -42.28 -2.30
CA THR A 243 -14.10 -42.62 -1.35
C THR A 243 -13.52 -42.38 0.04
N TRP A 244 -14.17 -41.49 0.82
CA TRP A 244 -13.93 -41.42 2.24
C TRP A 244 -14.37 -42.77 2.83
N LYS A 245 -13.42 -43.67 3.09
CA LYS A 245 -13.67 -44.79 3.99
C LYS A 245 -13.78 -44.19 5.39
N THR A 246 -14.98 -44.17 5.94
CA THR A 246 -15.20 -44.01 7.36
C THR A 246 -14.34 -45.05 8.10
N PRO A 247 -13.50 -44.66 9.07
CA PRO A 247 -12.83 -45.63 9.92
C PRO A 247 -13.90 -46.41 10.72
N PRO A 248 -13.72 -47.73 10.94
CA PRO A 248 -14.65 -48.50 11.76
C PRO A 248 -14.69 -47.91 13.18
N ALA A 249 -15.90 -47.77 13.72
CA ALA A 249 -16.12 -47.29 15.07
C ALA A 249 -15.35 -48.16 16.07
N SER A 250 -14.45 -47.53 16.82
CA SER A 250 -13.80 -48.16 17.97
C SER A 250 -14.87 -48.45 19.03
N PRO A 251 -14.96 -49.67 19.60
CA PRO A 251 -15.98 -49.98 20.60
C PRO A 251 -15.73 -49.13 21.84
N PHE A 252 -16.67 -48.24 22.11
CA PHE A 252 -16.72 -47.41 23.31
C PHE A 252 -16.86 -48.33 24.53
N MET A 253 -15.77 -48.58 25.26
CA MET A 253 -15.83 -49.19 26.59
C MET A 253 -16.62 -48.24 27.49
N ARG A 254 -17.84 -48.64 27.89
CA ARG A 254 -18.61 -47.94 28.92
C ARG A 254 -17.86 -48.04 30.24
N PRO A 255 -17.59 -46.93 30.96
CA PRO A 255 -17.14 -47.00 32.34
C PRO A 255 -18.25 -47.63 33.20
N LYS A 256 -17.88 -48.60 34.04
CA LYS A 256 -18.78 -49.24 35.01
C LYS A 256 -19.30 -48.17 35.98
N ARG A 257 -20.62 -48.15 36.21
CA ARG A 257 -21.26 -47.34 37.25
C ARG A 257 -20.63 -47.65 38.61
N PRO A 258 -20.21 -46.65 39.40
CA PRO A 258 -19.86 -46.89 40.80
C PRO A 258 -21.13 -47.30 41.57
N GLN A 259 -21.05 -48.44 42.26
CA GLN A 259 -22.06 -48.92 43.18
C GLN A 259 -22.16 -47.93 44.36
N GLY A 260 -23.38 -47.55 44.72
CA GLY A 260 -23.64 -46.59 45.78
C GLY A 260 -23.17 -47.08 47.16
N THR A 261 -22.47 -46.22 47.88
CA THR A 261 -22.29 -46.33 49.33
C THR A 261 -23.49 -45.69 50.04
N PRO A 262 -24.04 -46.31 51.09
CA PRO A 262 -25.24 -45.82 51.76
C PRO A 262 -24.98 -44.54 52.57
N ARG A 263 -25.99 -43.66 52.58
CA ARG A 263 -26.07 -42.45 53.41
C ARG A 263 -26.01 -42.81 54.90
N LYS A 264 -25.12 -42.17 55.66
CA LYS A 264 -25.25 -42.05 57.11
C LYS A 264 -26.13 -40.84 57.44
N ILE A 265 -27.10 -41.08 58.31
CA ILE A 265 -28.05 -40.13 58.90
C ILE A 265 -27.31 -39.27 59.95
N ILE A 266 -27.47 -37.95 59.88
CA ILE A 266 -27.87 -37.06 60.98
C ILE A 266 -28.79 -36.01 60.37
#